data_AF-A0A518H5M8-F1
#
_entry.id   AF-A0A518H5M8-F1
#
_cell.length_a   1.000
_cell.length_b   1.000
_cell.length_c   1.000
_cell.angle_alpha   90.00
_cell.angle_beta   90.00
_cell.angle_gamma   90.00
#
_symmetry.space_group_name_H-M   'P 1'
#
loop_
_entity.id
_entity.type
_entity.pdbx_description
1 polymer ?
#
loop_
_entity_poly.entity_id
_entity_poly.type
_entity_poly.pdbx_seq_one_letter_code
_entity_poly.pdbx_strand_id
1 'polypeptide(L)'
;MEPLNAGHAPGGTPAGDPIPPRGDPADAGTPPRPPWRPARVWASAIVAGLLAGVCSWLIGEATYGRFQPPLLNTTGFPSAEESQANARARTSGKTLEVTLVSGTMGAALGLALGLAGASLRGFGRSAAVAGASGAVLGAVAGAIGAQILMPIYFRIYHPDRDDLLLAIATQGGVAALVGAAGGAAFGLGLGGKGLVGRTLLGGLLGGALGLIAYQIVGVVAFPLDETTKPLSATWATRLLAHLPVATLAAAGSAWGALDTPRRKPAKSAARVDS
;
A
#
# COMPACT_ATOMS: atom_id res chain seq x y z
N MET A 1 -62.39 -58.57 8.75
CA MET A 1 -63.22 -57.50 8.17
C MET A 1 -62.59 -56.18 8.55
N GLU A 2 -61.74 -55.64 7.67
CA GLU A 2 -61.45 -54.21 7.49
C GLU A 2 -60.70 -54.08 6.14
N PRO A 3 -60.96 -53.05 5.32
CA PRO A 3 -60.82 -53.14 3.87
C PRO A 3 -59.48 -52.62 3.31
N LEU A 4 -59.11 -53.21 2.17
CA LEU A 4 -58.55 -52.57 0.97
C LEU A 4 -58.12 -51.10 1.13
N ASN A 5 -56.82 -50.88 1.36
CA ASN A 5 -56.18 -49.60 1.08
C ASN A 5 -55.69 -49.62 -0.38
N ALA A 6 -56.44 -48.92 -1.23
CA ALA A 6 -56.21 -48.80 -2.66
C ALA A 6 -54.89 -48.07 -2.95
N GLY A 7 -54.13 -48.63 -3.88
CA GLY A 7 -52.82 -48.13 -4.29
C GLY A 7 -52.89 -46.71 -4.85
N HIS A 8 -52.07 -45.84 -4.27
CA HIS A 8 -51.69 -44.57 -4.88
C HIS A 8 -50.43 -44.82 -5.70
N ALA A 9 -50.59 -45.02 -7.01
CA ALA A 9 -49.47 -45.10 -7.93
C ALA A 9 -48.81 -43.70 -8.02
N PRO A 10 -47.50 -43.56 -7.73
CA PRO A 10 -46.81 -42.28 -7.94
C PRO A 10 -46.83 -41.98 -9.44
N GLY A 11 -47.56 -40.93 -9.82
CA GLY A 11 -47.59 -40.41 -11.17
C GLY A 11 -46.19 -40.04 -11.60
N GLY A 12 -45.65 -40.78 -12.58
CA GLY A 12 -44.39 -40.45 -13.24
C GLY A 12 -44.51 -39.06 -13.84
N THR A 13 -43.79 -38.11 -13.26
CA THR A 13 -43.62 -36.79 -13.85
C THR A 13 -42.93 -37.02 -15.20
N PRO A 14 -43.52 -36.58 -16.33
CA PRO A 14 -42.87 -36.72 -17.62
C PRO A 14 -41.50 -36.06 -17.53
N ALA A 15 -40.46 -36.81 -17.90
CA ALA A 15 -39.10 -36.31 -17.98
C ALA A 15 -39.12 -35.11 -18.93
N GLY A 16 -39.20 -33.91 -18.37
CA GLY A 16 -39.16 -32.67 -19.12
C GLY A 16 -37.83 -32.63 -19.84
N ASP A 17 -37.87 -32.38 -21.15
CA ASP A 17 -36.68 -32.18 -21.96
C ASP A 17 -35.72 -31.24 -21.23
N PRO A 18 -34.43 -31.57 -21.14
CA PRO A 18 -33.45 -30.71 -20.47
C PRO A 18 -33.51 -29.35 -21.14
N ILE A 19 -34.05 -28.37 -20.41
CA ILE A 19 -34.04 -26.98 -20.83
C ILE A 19 -32.57 -26.64 -21.04
N PRO A 20 -32.13 -26.34 -22.28
CA PRO A 20 -30.74 -25.97 -22.51
C PRO A 20 -30.44 -24.80 -21.58
N PRO A 21 -29.29 -24.81 -20.86
CA PRO A 21 -28.95 -23.74 -19.95
C PRO A 21 -29.13 -22.44 -20.72
N ARG A 22 -30.09 -21.63 -20.27
CA ARG A 22 -30.30 -20.28 -20.79
C ARG A 22 -28.97 -19.58 -20.51
N GLY A 23 -28.09 -19.54 -21.50
CA GLY A 23 -26.86 -18.79 -21.42
C GLY A 23 -27.28 -17.38 -21.08
N ASP A 24 -26.88 -16.90 -19.89
CA ASP A 24 -27.28 -15.58 -19.44
C ASP A 24 -26.91 -14.60 -20.57
N PRO A 25 -27.87 -13.87 -21.16
CA PRO A 25 -27.57 -12.91 -22.22
C PRO A 25 -26.60 -11.81 -21.74
N ALA A 26 -26.33 -11.73 -20.43
CA ALA A 26 -25.28 -10.91 -19.84
C ALA A 26 -23.85 -11.36 -20.21
N ASP A 27 -23.63 -12.63 -20.58
CA ASP A 27 -22.33 -13.15 -21.03
C ASP A 27 -22.16 -13.07 -22.55
N ALA A 28 -23.19 -12.64 -23.29
CA ALA A 28 -23.14 -12.43 -24.73
C ALA A 28 -22.37 -11.15 -25.08
N GLY A 29 -21.04 -11.22 -24.96
CA GLY A 29 -20.14 -10.43 -25.79
C GLY A 29 -19.89 -9.00 -25.33
N THR A 30 -19.62 -8.78 -24.03
CA THR A 30 -18.94 -7.52 -23.65
C THR A 30 -17.66 -7.43 -24.50
N PRO A 31 -17.53 -6.45 -25.41
CA PRO A 31 -16.42 -6.42 -26.34
C PRO A 31 -15.11 -6.41 -25.54
N PRO A 32 -14.09 -7.19 -25.97
CA PRO A 32 -12.82 -7.25 -25.28
C PRO A 32 -12.27 -5.82 -25.16
N ARG A 33 -12.04 -5.39 -23.91
CA ARG A 33 -11.54 -4.03 -23.66
C ARG A 33 -10.17 -3.87 -24.35
N PRO A 34 -9.89 -2.72 -24.97
CA PRO A 34 -8.61 -2.48 -25.58
C PRO A 34 -7.49 -2.61 -24.54
N PRO A 35 -6.34 -3.20 -24.89
CA PRO A 35 -5.22 -3.33 -23.97
C PRO A 35 -4.74 -1.95 -23.53
N TRP A 36 -4.40 -1.81 -22.25
CA TRP A 36 -3.84 -0.57 -21.73
C TRP A 36 -2.51 -0.27 -22.42
N ARG A 37 -2.30 0.98 -22.85
CA ARG A 37 -1.01 1.41 -23.38
C ARG A 37 0.00 1.49 -22.21
N PRO A 38 1.12 0.76 -22.25
CA PRO A 38 2.08 0.73 -21.15
C PRO A 38 2.56 2.13 -20.71
N ALA A 39 2.79 3.02 -21.68
CA ALA A 39 3.19 4.40 -21.41
C ALA A 39 2.18 5.17 -20.53
N ARG A 40 0.87 4.95 -20.70
CA ARG A 40 -0.15 5.59 -19.86
C ARG A 40 -0.17 5.05 -18.44
N VAL A 41 0.07 3.74 -18.26
CA VAL A 41 0.17 3.10 -16.94
C VAL A 41 1.36 3.67 -16.18
N TRP A 42 2.53 3.74 -16.81
CA TRP A 42 3.72 4.34 -16.23
C TRP A 42 3.53 5.81 -15.88
N ALA A 43 3.07 6.62 -16.83
CA ALA A 43 2.90 8.06 -16.61
C ALA A 43 1.91 8.35 -15.48
N SER A 44 0.76 7.68 -15.45
CA SER A 44 -0.25 7.87 -14.39
C SER A 44 0.28 7.47 -13.01
N ALA A 45 0.99 6.34 -12.91
CA ALA A 45 1.57 5.90 -11.65
C ALA A 45 2.65 6.87 -11.15
N ILE A 46 3.60 7.27 -11.99
CA ILE A 46 4.70 8.19 -11.59
C ILE A 46 4.14 9.54 -11.15
N VAL A 47 3.20 10.13 -11.91
CA VAL A 47 2.56 11.39 -11.52
C VAL A 47 1.84 11.24 -10.17
N ALA A 48 1.11 10.14 -9.96
CA ALA A 48 0.45 9.87 -8.70
C ALA A 48 1.44 9.72 -7.53
N GLY A 49 2.55 9.01 -7.73
CA GLY A 49 3.62 8.86 -6.72
C GLY A 49 4.28 10.18 -6.35
N LEU A 50 4.59 11.03 -7.33
CA LEU A 50 5.14 12.37 -7.10
C LEU A 50 4.17 13.25 -6.31
N LEU A 51 2.90 13.31 -6.73
CA LEU A 51 1.87 14.08 -6.04
C LEU A 51 1.67 13.58 -4.60
N ALA A 52 1.62 12.26 -4.40
CA ALA A 52 1.51 11.67 -3.07
C ALA A 52 2.71 12.02 -2.18
N GLY A 53 3.93 11.96 -2.72
CA GLY A 53 5.16 12.31 -1.99
C GLY A 53 5.15 13.77 -1.53
N VAL A 54 4.78 14.71 -2.42
CA VAL A 54 4.67 16.14 -2.07
C VAL A 54 3.56 16.40 -1.05
N CYS A 55 2.37 15.83 -1.26
CA CYS A 55 1.24 15.99 -0.33
C CYS A 55 1.58 15.44 1.07
N SER A 56 2.18 14.25 1.12
CA SER A 56 2.62 13.64 2.38
C SER A 56 3.66 14.50 3.09
N TRP A 57 4.63 15.03 2.35
CA TRP A 57 5.64 15.91 2.91
C TRP A 57 5.02 17.17 3.51
N LEU A 58 4.12 17.85 2.80
CA LEU A 58 3.43 19.05 3.32
C LEU A 58 2.66 18.77 4.61
N ILE A 59 1.96 17.63 4.67
CA ILE A 59 1.25 17.20 5.89
C ILE A 59 2.27 16.91 7.01
N GLY A 60 3.36 16.22 6.69
CA GLY A 60 4.45 15.93 7.62
C GLY A 60 5.03 17.19 8.24
N GLU A 61 5.38 18.19 7.44
CA GLU A 61 5.86 19.50 7.91
C GLU A 61 4.84 20.20 8.81
N ALA A 62 3.55 20.15 8.45
CA ALA A 62 2.50 20.73 9.28
C ALA A 62 2.36 20.02 10.64
N THR A 63 2.74 18.74 10.75
CA THR A 63 2.69 17.98 12.00
C THR A 63 3.99 17.97 12.79
N TYR A 64 5.12 18.34 12.16
CA TYR A 64 6.45 18.20 12.74
C TYR A 64 6.57 18.95 14.06
N GLY A 65 7.08 18.27 15.08
CA GLY A 65 7.32 18.85 16.41
C GLY A 65 6.08 19.10 17.27
N ARG A 66 4.86 18.99 16.73
CA ARG A 66 3.61 19.25 17.49
C ARG A 66 3.35 18.27 18.64
N PHE A 67 3.98 17.09 18.58
CA PHE A 67 3.83 16.03 19.57
C PHE A 67 5.04 15.89 20.49
N GLN A 68 5.98 16.83 20.44
CA GLN A 68 7.09 16.84 21.39
C GLN A 68 6.58 17.25 22.76
N PRO A 69 6.84 16.46 23.83
CA PRO A 69 6.41 16.84 25.17
C PRO A 69 7.11 18.15 25.57
N PRO A 70 6.43 19.06 26.28
CA PRO A 70 7.08 20.23 26.83
C PRO A 70 8.27 19.77 27.68
N LEU A 71 9.43 20.39 27.47
CA LEU A 71 10.58 20.15 28.33
C LEU A 71 10.17 20.58 29.73
N LEU A 72 10.05 19.64 30.66
CA LEU A 72 9.90 19.96 32.06
C LEU A 72 11.12 20.79 32.44
N ASN A 73 10.89 22.09 32.64
CA ASN A 73 11.94 23.03 32.98
C ASN A 73 12.25 22.83 34.46
N THR A 74 12.90 21.72 34.78
CA THR A 74 13.36 21.44 36.14
C THR A 74 14.53 22.36 36.44
N THR A 75 14.34 23.26 37.38
CA THR A 75 15.41 24.07 37.94
C THR A 75 16.33 23.16 38.75
N GLY A 76 17.41 22.66 38.14
CA GLY A 76 18.41 21.79 38.78
C GLY A 76 18.68 20.51 38.01
N PHE A 77 19.35 19.55 38.66
CA PHE A 77 19.57 18.22 38.09
C PHE A 77 18.27 17.41 38.19
N PRO A 78 17.73 16.89 37.07
CA PRO A 78 16.53 16.07 37.10
C PRO A 78 16.79 14.80 37.90
N SER A 79 15.80 14.37 38.69
CA SER A 79 15.87 13.10 39.40
C SER A 79 15.91 11.92 38.40
N ALA A 80 16.31 10.74 38.87
CA ALA A 80 16.30 9.53 38.04
C ALA A 80 14.88 9.21 37.54
N GLU A 81 13.88 9.43 38.39
CA GLU A 81 12.46 9.22 38.06
C GLU A 81 11.98 10.23 37.02
N GLU A 82 12.29 11.52 37.19
CA GLU A 82 11.96 12.57 36.21
C GLU A 82 12.63 12.32 34.86
N SER A 83 13.89 11.87 34.87
CA SER A 83 14.63 11.51 33.67
C SER A 83 13.97 10.34 32.93
N GLN A 84 13.53 9.31 33.65
CA GLN A 84 12.79 8.19 33.07
C GLN A 84 11.41 8.61 32.55
N ALA A 85 10.68 9.46 33.28
CA ALA A 85 9.39 9.99 32.86
C ALA A 85 9.52 10.82 31.58
N ASN A 86 10.52 11.70 31.51
CA ASN A 86 10.85 12.49 30.32
C ASN A 86 11.24 11.61 29.13
N ALA A 87 12.04 10.56 29.35
CA ALA A 87 12.41 9.62 28.30
C ALA A 87 11.18 8.88 27.73
N ARG A 88 10.29 8.39 28.59
CA ARG A 88 9.04 7.74 28.17
C ARG A 88 8.14 8.72 27.39
N ALA A 89 7.95 9.93 27.90
CA ALA A 89 7.15 10.96 27.24
C ALA A 89 7.70 11.29 25.84
N ARG A 90 9.02 11.43 25.69
CA ARG A 90 9.67 11.68 24.39
C ARG A 90 9.48 10.52 23.43
N THR A 91 9.64 9.29 23.89
CA THR A 91 9.44 8.08 23.06
C THR A 91 8.00 7.96 22.59
N SER A 92 7.02 8.21 23.47
CA SER A 92 5.60 8.21 23.11
C SER A 92 5.26 9.31 22.09
N GLY A 93 5.75 10.54 22.29
CA GLY A 93 5.56 11.65 21.37
C GLY A 93 6.13 11.35 19.97
N LYS A 94 7.37 10.86 19.91
CA LYS A 94 8.01 10.44 18.65
C LYS A 94 7.27 9.31 17.95
N THR A 95 6.77 8.33 18.70
CA THR A 95 6.02 7.20 18.13
C THR A 95 4.71 7.67 17.50
N LEU A 96 3.99 8.59 18.14
CA LEU A 96 2.79 9.21 17.58
C LEU A 96 3.09 10.02 16.32
N GLU A 97 4.15 10.82 16.34
CA GLU A 97 4.58 11.62 15.19
C GLU A 97 4.92 10.73 13.98
N VAL A 98 5.75 9.70 14.17
CA VAL A 98 6.11 8.74 13.11
C VAL A 98 4.87 7.99 12.61
N THR A 99 3.95 7.64 13.50
CA THR A 99 2.68 6.97 13.14
C THR A 99 1.80 7.85 12.26
N LEU A 100 1.66 9.14 12.61
CA LEU A 100 0.87 10.10 11.83
C LEU A 100 1.51 10.38 10.48
N VAL A 101 2.83 10.60 10.42
CA VAL A 101 3.55 10.82 9.16
C VAL A 101 3.44 9.58 8.26
N SER A 102 3.68 8.39 8.79
CA SER A 102 3.60 7.13 8.02
C SER A 102 2.16 6.84 7.55
N GLY A 103 1.17 7.09 8.41
CA GLY A 103 -0.24 6.93 8.06
C GLY A 103 -0.69 7.94 6.99
N THR A 104 -0.33 9.21 7.12
CA THR A 104 -0.68 10.24 6.12
C THR A 104 0.01 10.00 4.78
N MET A 105 1.26 9.53 4.79
CA MET A 105 1.96 9.07 3.60
C MET A 105 1.25 7.91 2.93
N GLY A 106 0.88 6.89 3.70
CA GLY A 106 0.12 5.75 3.21
C GLY A 106 -1.23 6.17 2.62
N ALA A 107 -1.95 7.06 3.30
CA ALA A 107 -3.23 7.58 2.85
C ALA A 107 -3.10 8.32 1.50
N ALA A 108 -2.13 9.23 1.41
CA ALA A 108 -1.89 10.02 0.20
C ALA A 108 -1.49 9.12 -0.99
N LEU A 109 -0.58 8.17 -0.76
CA LEU A 109 -0.12 7.24 -1.79
C LEU A 109 -1.22 6.30 -2.24
N GLY A 110 -1.95 5.70 -1.30
CA GLY A 110 -3.07 4.81 -1.59
C GLY A 110 -4.21 5.50 -2.32
N LEU A 111 -4.54 6.74 -1.94
CA LEU A 111 -5.52 7.57 -2.65
C LEU A 111 -5.08 7.87 -4.07
N ALA A 112 -3.87 8.39 -4.25
CA ALA A 112 -3.36 8.81 -5.55
C ALA A 112 -3.24 7.61 -6.52
N LEU A 113 -2.73 6.47 -6.04
CA LEU A 113 -2.60 5.26 -6.84
C LEU A 113 -3.95 4.59 -7.11
N GLY A 114 -4.87 4.56 -6.14
CA GLY A 114 -6.24 4.07 -6.36
C GLY A 114 -6.96 4.86 -7.46
N LEU A 115 -6.85 6.20 -7.42
CA LEU A 115 -7.38 7.09 -8.45
C LEU A 115 -6.68 6.88 -9.81
N ALA A 116 -5.35 6.79 -9.83
CA ALA A 116 -4.59 6.55 -11.05
C ALA A 116 -5.00 5.24 -11.72
N GLY A 117 -5.06 4.14 -10.97
CA GLY A 117 -5.49 2.84 -11.48
C GLY A 117 -6.93 2.87 -12.03
N ALA A 118 -7.85 3.54 -11.34
CA ALA A 118 -9.23 3.65 -11.78
C ALA A 118 -9.40 4.56 -13.00
N SER A 119 -8.61 5.64 -13.11
CA SER A 119 -8.67 6.57 -14.25
C SER A 119 -8.37 5.87 -15.59
N LEU A 120 -7.56 4.81 -15.57
CA LEU A 120 -7.23 4.00 -16.75
C LEU A 120 -8.44 3.17 -17.25
N ARG A 121 -9.50 3.06 -16.46
CA ARG A 121 -10.79 2.45 -16.82
C ARG A 121 -11.91 3.47 -17.05
N GLY A 122 -11.65 4.76 -16.86
CA GLY A 122 -12.63 5.85 -16.91
C GLY A 122 -12.92 6.45 -15.53
N PHE A 123 -13.24 7.75 -15.52
CA PHE A 123 -13.63 8.46 -14.30
C PHE A 123 -15.09 8.15 -13.97
N GLY A 124 -15.34 7.65 -12.75
CA GLY A 124 -16.68 7.33 -12.27
C GLY A 124 -16.67 6.95 -10.80
N ARG A 125 -17.78 6.39 -10.31
CA ARG A 125 -17.93 5.95 -8.91
C ARG A 125 -16.83 4.96 -8.48
N SER A 126 -16.31 4.16 -9.41
CA SER A 126 -15.18 3.25 -9.17
C SER A 126 -13.89 3.98 -8.77
N ALA A 127 -13.63 5.18 -9.30
CA ALA A 127 -12.44 5.95 -8.95
C ALA A 127 -12.50 6.46 -7.51
N ALA A 128 -13.65 7.00 -7.09
CA ALA A 128 -13.86 7.43 -5.71
C ALA A 128 -13.74 6.26 -4.73
N VAL A 129 -14.34 5.10 -5.05
CA VAL A 129 -14.26 3.90 -4.19
C VAL A 129 -12.82 3.37 -4.11
N ALA A 130 -12.10 3.28 -5.23
CA ALA A 130 -10.72 2.81 -5.25
C ALA A 130 -9.75 3.77 -4.54
N GLY A 131 -9.93 5.08 -4.73
CA GLY A 131 -9.16 6.10 -4.03
C GLY A 131 -9.42 6.09 -2.51
N ALA A 132 -10.69 6.03 -2.10
CA ALA A 132 -11.05 5.98 -0.69
C ALA A 132 -10.58 4.69 0.00
N SER A 133 -10.76 3.52 -0.64
CA SER A 133 -10.27 2.26 -0.09
C SER A 133 -8.74 2.24 -0.02
N GLY A 134 -8.06 2.78 -1.03
CA GLY A 134 -6.62 2.97 -1.03
C GLY A 134 -6.14 3.88 0.09
N ALA A 135 -6.82 5.01 0.32
CA ALA A 135 -6.50 5.92 1.42
C ALA A 135 -6.58 5.23 2.77
N VAL A 136 -7.67 4.50 3.04
CA VAL A 136 -7.87 3.78 4.30
C VAL A 136 -6.83 2.68 4.47
N LEU A 137 -6.63 1.83 3.44
CA LEU A 137 -5.67 0.74 3.49
C LEU A 137 -4.23 1.26 3.71
N GLY A 138 -3.86 2.32 3.00
CA GLY A 138 -2.55 2.95 3.13
C GLY A 138 -2.35 3.58 4.50
N ALA A 139 -3.35 4.32 5.01
CA ALA A 139 -3.30 4.92 6.34
C ALA A 139 -3.08 3.88 7.43
N VAL A 140 -3.88 2.80 7.39
CA VAL A 140 -3.80 1.68 8.33
C VAL A 140 -2.45 0.98 8.22
N ALA A 141 -1.97 0.69 7.02
CA ALA A 141 -0.68 0.02 6.82
C ALA A 141 0.49 0.85 7.36
N GLY A 142 0.54 2.16 7.05
CA GLY A 142 1.57 3.07 7.56
C GLY A 142 1.52 3.23 9.07
N ALA A 143 0.32 3.41 9.64
CA ALA A 143 0.13 3.57 11.08
C ALA A 143 0.49 2.29 11.86
N ILE A 144 0.01 1.12 11.42
CA ILE A 144 0.32 -0.16 12.06
C ILE A 144 1.81 -0.47 11.93
N GLY A 145 2.41 -0.27 10.76
CA GLY A 145 3.84 -0.47 10.54
C GLY A 145 4.67 0.34 11.54
N ALA A 146 4.36 1.63 11.68
CA ALA A 146 5.03 2.49 12.65
C ALA A 146 4.79 2.05 14.11
N GLN A 147 3.55 1.74 14.48
CA GLN A 147 3.18 1.33 15.84
C GLN A 147 3.86 0.02 16.27
N ILE A 148 4.07 -0.91 15.35
CA ILE A 148 4.76 -2.19 15.64
C ILE A 148 6.28 -1.99 15.65
N LEU A 149 6.83 -1.30 14.65
CA LEU A 149 8.27 -1.24 14.45
C LEU A 149 8.98 -0.21 15.36
N MET A 150 8.32 0.87 15.78
CA MET A 150 8.93 1.87 16.66
C MET A 150 9.23 1.36 18.08
N PRO A 151 8.33 0.64 18.77
CA PRO A 151 8.66 0.03 20.06
C PRO A 151 9.82 -0.96 19.96
N ILE A 152 9.93 -1.70 18.84
CA ILE A 152 11.04 -2.61 18.58
C ILE A 152 12.34 -1.82 18.39
N TYR A 153 12.30 -0.76 17.57
CA TYR A 153 13.42 0.16 17.37
C TYR A 153 13.95 0.68 18.71
N PHE A 154 13.11 1.27 19.55
CA PHE A 154 13.54 1.87 20.82
C PHE A 154 14.02 0.86 21.86
N ARG A 155 13.63 -0.42 21.77
CA ARG A 155 14.15 -1.47 22.66
C ARG A 155 15.56 -1.91 22.29
N ILE A 156 15.92 -1.84 21.01
CA ILE A 156 17.19 -2.34 20.47
C ILE A 156 18.20 -1.21 20.25
N TYR A 157 17.72 0.01 20.02
CA TYR A 157 18.53 1.18 19.71
C TYR A 157 19.47 1.55 20.86
N HIS A 158 20.77 1.57 20.56
CA HIS A 158 21.81 2.09 21.45
C HIS A 158 22.31 3.43 20.90
N PRO A 159 22.28 4.53 21.68
CA PRO A 159 22.70 5.85 21.20
C PRO A 159 24.14 5.90 20.67
N ASP A 160 25.01 5.02 21.17
CA ASP A 160 26.43 4.99 20.82
C ASP A 160 26.72 4.17 19.55
N ARG A 161 25.70 3.51 18.96
CA ARG A 161 25.83 2.72 17.73
C ARG A 161 24.87 3.24 16.68
N ASP A 162 25.41 3.84 15.63
CA ASP A 162 24.65 4.14 14.42
C ASP A 162 24.31 2.85 13.66
N ASP A 163 23.29 2.15 14.14
CA ASP A 163 22.82 0.90 13.54
C ASP A 163 21.98 1.17 12.27
N LEU A 164 22.69 1.42 11.17
CA LEU A 164 22.09 1.61 9.83
C LEU A 164 21.15 0.44 9.45
N LEU A 165 21.51 -0.79 9.80
CA LEU A 165 20.68 -1.97 9.53
C LEU A 165 19.34 -1.91 10.27
N LEU A 166 19.31 -1.44 11.52
CA LEU A 166 18.08 -1.30 12.30
C LEU A 166 17.20 -0.20 11.70
N ALA A 167 17.79 0.91 11.25
CA ALA A 167 17.07 1.97 10.54
C ALA A 167 16.48 1.46 9.22
N ILE A 168 17.26 0.76 8.38
CA ILE A 168 16.79 0.16 7.14
C ILE A 168 15.68 -0.86 7.39
N ALA A 169 15.81 -1.71 8.39
CA ALA A 169 14.78 -2.72 8.69
C ALA A 169 13.46 -2.09 9.15
N THR A 170 13.53 -1.09 10.04
CA THR A 170 12.34 -0.47 10.63
C THR A 170 11.66 0.48 9.66
N GLN A 171 12.38 1.45 9.10
CA GLN A 171 11.84 2.36 8.10
C GLN A 171 11.47 1.59 6.82
N GLY A 172 12.25 0.57 6.45
CA GLY A 172 12.04 -0.20 5.22
C GLY A 172 10.80 -1.06 5.31
N GLY A 173 10.55 -1.64 6.48
CA GLY A 173 9.30 -2.33 6.77
C GLY A 173 8.09 -1.41 6.60
N VAL A 174 8.12 -0.20 7.18
CA VAL A 174 7.02 0.77 7.02
C VAL A 174 6.84 1.19 5.56
N ALA A 175 7.94 1.57 4.88
CA ALA A 175 7.91 1.99 3.48
C ALA A 175 7.39 0.88 2.55
N ALA A 176 7.79 -0.37 2.79
CA ALA A 176 7.32 -1.54 2.05
C ALA A 176 5.81 -1.79 2.28
N LEU A 177 5.32 -1.68 3.52
CA LEU A 177 3.89 -1.82 3.82
C LEU A 177 3.04 -0.72 3.17
N VAL A 178 3.51 0.52 3.23
CA VAL A 178 2.87 1.67 2.56
C VAL A 178 2.84 1.46 1.04
N GLY A 179 3.97 1.05 0.46
CA GLY A 179 4.08 0.74 -0.97
C GLY A 179 3.16 -0.41 -1.37
N ALA A 180 3.09 -1.48 -0.58
CA ALA A 180 2.20 -2.61 -0.80
C ALA A 180 0.72 -2.20 -0.82
N ALA A 181 0.29 -1.38 0.15
CA ALA A 181 -1.07 -0.86 0.21
C ALA A 181 -1.39 0.05 -0.99
N GLY A 182 -0.46 0.93 -1.37
CA GLY A 182 -0.58 1.76 -2.58
C GLY A 182 -0.68 0.93 -3.86
N GLY A 183 0.15 -0.10 -3.99
CA GLY A 183 0.10 -1.03 -5.11
C GLY A 183 -1.19 -1.86 -5.16
N ALA A 184 -1.69 -2.31 -4.01
CA ALA A 184 -2.98 -3.00 -3.92
C ALA A 184 -4.12 -2.07 -4.39
N ALA A 185 -4.12 -0.81 -3.94
CA ALA A 185 -5.09 0.20 -4.37
C ALA A 185 -5.02 0.46 -5.89
N PHE A 186 -3.81 0.56 -6.46
CA PHE A 186 -3.60 0.68 -7.89
C PHE A 186 -4.24 -0.49 -8.67
N GLY A 187 -3.97 -1.73 -8.24
CA GLY A 187 -4.52 -2.94 -8.84
C GLY A 187 -6.04 -3.05 -8.69
N LEU A 188 -6.59 -2.62 -7.55
CA LEU A 188 -8.04 -2.51 -7.34
C LEU A 188 -8.67 -1.47 -8.26
N GLY A 189 -8.00 -0.34 -8.50
CA GLY A 189 -8.41 0.68 -9.47
C GLY A 189 -8.44 0.14 -10.90
N LEU A 190 -7.44 -0.65 -11.29
CA LEU A 190 -7.43 -1.41 -12.54
C LEU A 190 -8.51 -2.51 -12.58
N GLY A 191 -9.03 -2.90 -11.41
CA GLY A 191 -10.18 -3.79 -11.17
C GLY A 191 -10.07 -5.17 -11.80
N GLY A 192 -8.86 -5.74 -11.79
CA GLY A 192 -8.61 -7.16 -12.02
C GLY A 192 -8.09 -7.81 -10.74
N LYS A 193 -8.79 -8.83 -10.21
CA LYS A 193 -8.40 -9.52 -8.96
C LYS A 193 -6.96 -10.07 -9.02
N GLY A 194 -6.56 -10.61 -10.17
CA GLY A 194 -5.19 -11.11 -10.39
C GLY A 194 -4.12 -10.01 -10.48
N LEU A 195 -4.51 -8.75 -10.71
CA LEU A 195 -3.57 -7.63 -10.73
C LEU A 195 -3.23 -7.15 -9.33
N VAL A 196 -4.18 -7.21 -8.39
CA VAL A 196 -4.00 -6.71 -7.00
C VAL A 196 -2.77 -7.31 -6.35
N GLY A 197 -2.58 -8.64 -6.41
CA GLY A 197 -1.42 -9.28 -5.79
C GLY A 197 -0.09 -8.87 -6.44
N ARG A 198 -0.08 -8.66 -7.76
CA ARG A 198 1.13 -8.34 -8.53
C ARG A 198 1.53 -6.88 -8.35
N THR A 199 0.56 -5.97 -8.37
CA THR A 199 0.79 -4.54 -8.09
C THR A 199 1.12 -4.31 -6.62
N LEU A 200 0.53 -5.07 -5.68
CA LEU A 200 0.92 -5.09 -4.27
C LEU A 200 2.39 -5.46 -4.12
N LEU A 201 2.82 -6.58 -4.70
CA LEU A 201 4.22 -7.03 -4.61
C LEU A 201 5.17 -6.01 -5.25
N GLY A 202 4.79 -5.47 -6.41
CA GLY A 202 5.55 -4.41 -7.07
C GLY A 202 5.68 -3.16 -6.21
N GLY A 203 4.58 -2.70 -5.59
CA GLY A 203 4.57 -1.57 -4.67
C GLY A 203 5.39 -1.81 -3.40
N LEU A 204 5.34 -3.03 -2.86
CA LEU A 204 6.15 -3.47 -1.70
C LEU A 204 7.64 -3.33 -2.00
N LEU A 205 8.09 -3.91 -3.11
CA LEU A 205 9.49 -3.85 -3.54
C LEU A 205 9.91 -2.42 -3.87
N GLY A 206 9.05 -1.66 -4.55
CA GLY A 206 9.28 -0.27 -4.87
C GLY A 206 9.42 0.63 -3.64
N GLY A 207 8.59 0.43 -2.62
CA GLY A 207 8.69 1.16 -1.35
C GLY A 207 9.99 0.87 -0.61
N ALA A 208 10.38 -0.41 -0.52
CA ALA A 208 11.65 -0.82 0.08
C ALA A 208 12.86 -0.23 -0.67
N LEU A 209 12.88 -0.33 -2.00
CA LEU A 209 13.93 0.24 -2.84
C LEU A 209 14.00 1.77 -2.72
N GLY A 210 12.85 2.44 -2.63
CA GLY A 210 12.81 3.88 -2.45
C GLY A 210 13.41 4.35 -1.14
N LEU A 211 13.26 3.58 -0.06
CA LEU A 211 13.96 3.88 1.18
C LEU A 211 15.47 3.68 1.05
N ILE A 212 15.91 2.59 0.42
CA ILE A 212 17.34 2.35 0.21
C ILE A 212 17.97 3.51 -0.58
N ALA A 213 17.28 3.98 -1.62
CA ALA A 213 17.70 5.15 -2.38
C ALA A 213 17.77 6.41 -1.50
N TYR A 214 16.76 6.66 -0.66
CA TYR A 214 16.79 7.75 0.32
C TYR A 214 18.00 7.66 1.25
N GLN A 215 18.30 6.47 1.80
CA GLN A 215 19.43 6.29 2.72
C GLN A 215 20.77 6.56 2.04
N ILE A 216 20.98 6.03 0.83
CA ILE A 216 22.22 6.26 0.06
C ILE A 216 22.39 7.76 -0.24
N VAL A 217 21.33 8.41 -0.76
CA VAL A 217 21.38 9.84 -1.08
C VAL A 217 21.54 10.68 0.19
N GLY A 218 20.86 10.31 1.28
CA GLY A 218 20.94 10.98 2.57
C GLY A 218 22.36 10.97 3.14
N VAL A 219 23.03 9.81 3.13
CA VAL A 219 24.42 9.68 3.60
C VAL A 219 25.38 10.52 2.76
N VAL A 220 25.19 10.57 1.44
CA VAL A 220 26.10 11.29 0.53
C VAL A 220 25.86 12.81 0.56
N ALA A 221 24.60 13.23 0.53
CA ALA A 221 24.23 14.63 0.37
C ALA A 221 24.04 15.37 1.71
N PHE A 222 23.72 14.65 2.79
CA PHE A 222 23.33 15.23 4.08
C PHE A 222 23.93 14.47 5.28
N PRO A 223 25.27 14.30 5.37
CA PRO A 223 25.90 13.51 6.45
C PRO A 223 25.69 14.10 7.85
N LEU A 224 25.31 15.38 7.97
CA LEU A 224 25.10 16.08 9.24
C LEU A 224 23.63 16.11 9.69
N ASP A 225 22.68 15.68 8.85
CA ASP A 225 21.22 15.83 9.11
C ASP A 225 20.60 14.61 9.82
N GLU A 226 21.44 13.76 10.41
CA GLU A 226 21.03 12.60 11.23
C GLU A 226 19.98 11.71 10.51
N THR A 227 20.21 11.38 9.24
CA THR A 227 19.26 10.64 8.40
C THR A 227 18.94 9.22 8.90
N THR A 228 19.71 8.73 9.88
CA THR A 228 19.49 7.49 10.62
C THR A 228 18.37 7.57 11.64
N LYS A 229 17.94 8.79 12.03
CA LYS A 229 16.79 8.98 12.90
C LYS A 229 15.48 8.71 12.16
N PRO A 230 14.43 8.24 12.86
CA PRO A 230 13.11 8.00 12.27
C PRO A 230 12.52 9.20 11.51
N LEU A 231 12.84 10.41 11.95
CA LEU A 231 12.49 11.67 11.30
C LEU A 231 13.74 12.55 11.27
N SER A 232 14.14 13.00 10.08
CA SER A 232 15.28 13.90 9.94
C SER A 232 14.94 15.33 10.39
N ALA A 233 15.95 16.07 10.81
CA ALA A 233 15.83 17.40 11.39
C ALA A 233 15.49 18.48 10.36
N THR A 234 15.96 18.35 9.12
CA THR A 234 15.77 19.38 8.09
C THR A 234 14.56 19.07 7.21
N TRP A 235 13.93 20.12 6.69
CA TRP A 235 12.75 19.98 5.82
C TRP A 235 13.12 19.31 4.48
N ALA A 236 14.34 19.54 3.99
CA ALA A 236 14.82 19.04 2.71
C ALA A 236 15.00 17.51 2.72
N THR A 237 15.60 16.97 3.78
CA THR A 237 15.75 15.51 3.95
C THR A 237 14.40 14.84 4.20
N ARG A 238 13.46 15.50 4.88
CA ARG A 238 12.09 15.00 5.02
C ARG A 238 11.37 14.92 3.67
N LEU A 239 11.54 15.89 2.77
CA LEU A 239 11.03 15.79 1.40
C LEU A 239 11.69 14.63 0.65
N LEU A 240 13.02 14.52 0.77
CA LEU A 240 13.81 13.44 0.19
C LEU A 240 13.41 12.06 0.72
N ALA A 241 12.87 11.95 1.94
CA ALA A 241 12.36 10.67 2.45
C ALA A 241 11.06 10.24 1.76
N HIS A 242 10.17 11.19 1.45
CA HIS A 242 8.85 10.89 0.88
C HIS A 242 8.89 10.64 -0.63
N LEU A 243 9.63 11.46 -1.38
CA LEU A 243 9.60 11.44 -2.85
C LEU A 243 10.08 10.12 -3.46
N PRO A 244 11.28 9.59 -3.14
CA PRO A 244 11.79 8.35 -3.71
C PRO A 244 10.92 7.15 -3.34
N VAL A 245 10.49 7.05 -2.09
CA VAL A 245 9.62 5.96 -1.61
C VAL A 245 8.28 5.96 -2.37
N ALA A 246 7.59 7.10 -2.43
CA ALA A 246 6.31 7.18 -3.13
C ALA A 246 6.44 6.94 -4.64
N THR A 247 7.47 7.51 -5.27
CA THR A 247 7.71 7.38 -6.72
C THR A 247 8.12 5.95 -7.10
N LEU A 248 9.00 5.31 -6.34
CA LEU A 248 9.44 3.94 -6.61
C LEU A 248 8.37 2.91 -6.24
N ALA A 249 7.57 3.13 -5.19
CA ALA A 249 6.38 2.32 -4.92
C ALA A 249 5.38 2.39 -6.09
N ALA A 250 5.12 3.58 -6.62
CA ALA A 250 4.28 3.76 -7.80
C ALA A 250 4.86 3.10 -9.05
N ALA A 251 6.17 3.26 -9.31
CA ALA A 251 6.88 2.59 -10.40
C ALA A 251 6.78 1.06 -10.30
N GLY A 252 7.04 0.51 -9.11
CA GLY A 252 6.91 -0.92 -8.85
C GLY A 252 5.48 -1.42 -9.05
N SER A 253 4.48 -0.63 -8.63
CA SER A 253 3.07 -0.93 -8.87
C SER A 253 2.73 -0.99 -10.36
N ALA A 254 3.22 -0.03 -11.15
CA ALA A 254 3.05 -0.03 -12.61
C ALA A 254 3.74 -1.22 -13.27
N TRP A 255 4.96 -1.56 -12.83
CA TRP A 255 5.68 -2.74 -13.29
C TRP A 255 4.88 -4.03 -13.01
N GLY A 256 4.37 -4.20 -11.78
CA GLY A 256 3.52 -5.33 -11.41
C GLY A 256 2.23 -5.42 -12.23
N ALA A 257 1.65 -4.29 -12.62
CA ALA A 257 0.48 -4.28 -13.51
C ALA A 257 0.81 -4.76 -14.93
N LEU A 258 2.00 -4.43 -15.44
CA LEU A 258 2.39 -4.68 -16.83
C LEU A 258 2.98 -6.07 -17.09
N ASP A 259 3.55 -6.72 -16.06
CA ASP A 259 4.20 -8.05 -16.18
C ASP A 259 3.19 -9.22 -16.35
N THR A 260 2.14 -9.04 -17.13
CA THR A 260 1.12 -10.09 -17.29
C THR A 260 1.77 -11.34 -17.87
N PRO A 261 1.69 -12.52 -17.20
CA PRO A 261 2.25 -13.74 -17.74
C PRO A 261 1.67 -13.92 -19.14
N ARG A 262 2.53 -13.94 -20.17
CA ARG A 262 2.10 -14.20 -21.54
C ARG A 262 1.31 -15.50 -21.49
N ARG A 263 -0.01 -15.43 -21.67
CA ARG A 263 -0.88 -16.60 -21.70
C ARG A 263 -0.26 -17.48 -22.79
N LYS A 264 0.32 -18.62 -22.40
CA LYS A 264 0.85 -19.58 -23.38
C LYS A 264 -0.30 -19.81 -24.35
N PRO A 265 -0.12 -19.58 -25.67
CA PRO A 265 -1.17 -19.87 -26.62
C PRO A 265 -1.56 -21.32 -26.35
N ALA A 266 -2.84 -21.54 -26.01
CA ALA A 266 -3.35 -22.89 -25.87
C ALA A 266 -2.90 -23.58 -27.15
N LYS A 267 -2.12 -24.67 -27.04
CA LYS A 267 -1.76 -25.49 -28.21
C LYS A 267 -3.09 -25.73 -28.89
N SER A 268 -3.32 -25.03 -30.00
CA SER A 268 -4.52 -25.19 -30.80
C SER A 268 -4.54 -26.67 -31.05
N ALA A 269 -5.50 -27.37 -30.43
CA ALA A 269 -5.60 -28.81 -30.54
C ALA A 269 -5.54 -29.05 -32.04
N ALA A 270 -4.41 -29.61 -32.47
CA ALA A 270 -4.15 -29.82 -33.87
C ALA A 270 -5.33 -30.67 -34.31
N ARG A 271 -6.17 -30.06 -35.13
CA ARG A 271 -7.10 -30.66 -36.07
C ARG A 271 -6.62 -32.06 -36.42
N VAL A 272 -7.08 -33.05 -35.66
CA VAL A 272 -6.96 -34.47 -35.97
C VAL A 272 -8.10 -34.75 -36.95
N ASP A 273 -7.94 -34.20 -38.15
CA ASP A 273 -8.73 -34.58 -39.32
C ASP A 273 -7.72 -35.17 -40.32
N SER A 274 -7.29 -36.41 -40.06
CA SER A 274 -6.58 -37.26 -41.02
C SER A 274 -6.82 -38.72 -40.68
#